data_AF-A0A940W4P5-F1
#
_entry.id   AF-A0A940W4P5-F1
#
_cell.length_a   1.000
_cell.length_b   1.000
_cell.length_c   1.000
_cell.angle_alpha   90.00
_cell.angle_beta   90.00
_cell.angle_gamma   90.00
#
_symmetry.space_group_name_H-M   'P 1'
#
loop_
_entity.id
_entity.type
_entity.pdbx_description
1 polymer ?
#
loop_
_entity_poly.entity_id
_entity_poly.type
_entity_poly.pdbx_seq_one_letter_code
_entity_poly.pdbx_strand_id
1 'polypeptide(L)'
;MKGWKAVAGIVLVFFLGVLAGGIGVYRFHRHRMDRFFRGEPGAMSGFLVQRLSRDLDLDASQRERVESITRRTQEEMREVRRQLRPRVEEILEKGRSEIRAGLRPDQQARFDEIVAERRHRRRW
;
A
#
# COMPACT_ATOMS: atom_id res chain seq x y z
N MET A 1 48.86 17.62 3.80
CA MET A 1 47.65 16.89 4.26
C MET A 1 46.34 17.66 3.95
N LYS A 2 46.08 18.02 2.68
CA LYS A 2 44.96 18.94 2.33
C LYS A 2 43.88 18.30 1.42
N GLY A 3 44.19 17.19 0.74
CA GLY A 3 43.27 16.49 -0.16
C GLY A 3 42.16 15.70 0.52
N TRP A 4 42.39 15.18 1.74
CA TRP A 4 41.38 14.41 2.49
C TRP A 4 40.11 15.22 2.77
N LYS A 5 40.25 16.52 3.05
CA LYS A 5 39.11 17.40 3.34
C LYS A 5 38.22 17.60 2.11
N ALA A 6 38.82 17.65 0.92
CA ALA A 6 38.09 17.75 -0.34
C ALA A 6 37.37 16.43 -0.67
N VAL A 7 38.05 15.29 -0.48
CA VAL A 7 37.45 13.96 -0.66
C VAL A 7 36.28 13.77 0.32
N ALA A 8 36.43 14.15 1.58
CA ALA A 8 35.37 14.09 2.58
C ALA A 8 34.14 14.94 2.19
N GLY A 9 34.36 16.13 1.62
CA GLY A 9 33.27 16.98 1.13
C GLY A 9 32.49 16.36 -0.03
N ILE A 10 33.19 15.76 -1.00
CA ILE A 10 32.57 15.11 -2.17
C ILE A 10 31.73 13.90 -1.72
N VAL A 11 32.29 13.07 -0.83
CA VAL A 11 31.60 11.90 -0.28
C VAL A 11 30.33 12.32 0.47
N LEU A 12 30.38 13.40 1.25
CA LEU A 12 29.22 13.93 1.98
C LEU A 12 28.10 14.37 1.03
N VAL A 13 28.42 15.11 -0.03
CA VAL A 13 27.43 15.55 -1.04
C VAL A 13 26.81 14.37 -1.75
N PHE A 14 27.59 13.33 -2.06
CA PHE A 14 27.09 12.12 -2.69
C PHE A 14 26.10 11.38 -1.78
N PHE A 15 26.42 11.21 -0.49
CA PHE A 15 25.50 10.60 0.47
C PHE A 15 24.22 11.41 0.66
N LEU A 16 24.31 12.75 0.68
CA LEU A 16 23.13 13.61 0.73
C LEU A 16 22.26 13.45 -0.53
N GLY A 17 22.87 13.33 -1.71
CA GLY A 17 22.17 13.05 -2.97
C GLY A 17 21.48 11.68 -2.98
N VAL A 18 22.16 10.64 -2.50
CA VAL A 18 21.58 9.28 -2.38
C VAL A 18 20.45 9.25 -1.36
N LEU A 19 20.56 9.96 -0.24
CA LEU A 19 19.50 10.07 0.76
C LEU A 19 18.29 10.82 0.20
N ALA A 20 18.49 11.96 -0.46
CA ALA A 20 17.41 12.73 -1.07
C ALA A 20 16.72 11.97 -2.21
N GLY A 21 17.51 11.36 -3.11
CA GLY A 21 17.02 10.51 -4.19
C GLY A 21 16.32 9.26 -3.67
N GLY A 22 16.87 8.62 -2.63
CA GLY A 22 16.30 7.46 -1.96
C GLY A 22 14.96 7.78 -1.30
N ILE A 23 14.83 8.94 -0.64
CA ILE A 23 13.55 9.41 -0.08
C ILE A 23 12.53 9.68 -1.20
N GLY A 24 12.97 10.27 -2.33
CA GLY A 24 12.12 10.52 -3.50
C GLY A 24 11.60 9.23 -4.15
N VAL A 25 12.49 8.28 -4.42
CA VAL A 25 12.15 6.96 -4.97
C VAL A 25 11.31 6.17 -3.98
N TYR A 26 11.66 6.17 -2.70
CA TYR A 26 10.87 5.50 -1.66
C TYR A 26 9.46 6.09 -1.55
N ARG A 27 9.30 7.41 -1.55
CA ARG A 27 7.97 8.04 -1.55
C ARG A 27 7.20 7.80 -2.83
N PHE A 28 7.84 7.83 -3.99
CA PHE A 28 7.18 7.55 -5.27
C PHE A 28 6.72 6.10 -5.36
N HIS A 29 7.59 5.16 -4.99
CA HIS A 29 7.30 3.73 -5.00
C HIS A 29 6.27 3.37 -3.94
N ARG A 30 6.34 4.00 -2.76
CA ARG A 30 5.35 3.85 -1.69
C ARG A 30 4.01 4.49 -2.03
N HIS A 31 3.95 5.65 -2.69
CA HIS A 31 2.67 6.22 -3.16
C HIS A 31 2.05 5.40 -4.29
N ARG A 32 2.86 4.82 -5.18
CA ARG A 32 2.35 3.95 -6.26
C ARG A 32 1.90 2.59 -5.73
N MET A 33 2.67 1.98 -4.82
CA MET A 33 2.28 0.74 -4.15
C MET A 33 1.14 0.96 -3.16
N ASP A 34 1.12 2.05 -2.39
CA ASP A 34 0.03 2.32 -1.46
C ASP A 34 -1.30 2.48 -2.21
N ARG A 35 -1.34 3.12 -3.39
CA ARG A 35 -2.57 3.14 -4.20
C ARG A 35 -2.96 1.75 -4.74
N PHE A 36 -1.96 0.92 -5.09
CA PHE A 36 -2.16 -0.47 -5.52
C PHE A 36 -2.65 -1.40 -4.40
N PHE A 37 -2.13 -1.26 -3.17
CA PHE A 37 -2.39 -2.14 -2.04
C PHE A 37 -3.49 -1.63 -1.09
N ARG A 38 -3.75 -0.31 -1.04
CA ARG A 38 -4.81 0.30 -0.22
C ARG A 38 -6.18 0.31 -0.90
N GLY A 39 -6.29 -0.26 -2.11
CA GLY A 39 -7.59 -0.42 -2.77
C GLY A 39 -8.24 0.90 -3.14
N GLU A 40 -7.44 1.92 -3.50
CA GLU A 40 -7.97 3.19 -3.96
C GLU A 40 -8.88 2.94 -5.19
N PRO A 41 -10.15 3.39 -5.17
CA PRO A 41 -11.06 3.23 -6.30
C PRO A 41 -10.47 3.85 -7.56
N GLY A 42 -10.23 3.04 -8.60
CA GLY A 42 -9.84 3.56 -9.90
C GLY A 42 -8.37 3.39 -10.29
N ALA A 43 -7.42 3.38 -9.34
CA ALA A 43 -5.99 3.36 -9.69
C ALA A 43 -5.57 2.05 -10.40
N MET A 44 -6.13 0.92 -9.96
CA MET A 44 -5.87 -0.39 -10.56
C MET A 44 -6.62 -0.59 -11.89
N SER A 45 -7.85 -0.08 -12.01
CA SER A 45 -8.65 -0.23 -13.24
C SER A 45 -8.06 0.58 -14.38
N GLY A 46 -7.68 1.83 -14.11
CA GLY A 46 -7.03 2.68 -15.12
C GLY A 46 -5.73 2.05 -15.62
N PHE A 47 -4.92 1.48 -14.73
CA PHE A 47 -3.71 0.76 -15.12
C PHE A 47 -4.00 -0.48 -15.97
N LEU A 48 -5.01 -1.30 -15.59
CA LEU A 48 -5.37 -2.50 -16.33
C LEU A 48 -5.90 -2.16 -17.72
N VAL A 49 -6.81 -1.18 -17.82
CA VAL A 49 -7.34 -0.69 -19.10
C VAL A 49 -6.20 -0.17 -19.98
N GLN A 50 -5.31 0.65 -19.43
CA GLN A 50 -4.18 1.21 -20.19
C GLN A 50 -3.25 0.11 -20.70
N ARG A 51 -2.97 -0.89 -19.86
CA ARG A 51 -2.15 -2.03 -20.24
C ARG A 51 -2.81 -2.85 -21.34
N LEU A 52 -4.08 -3.21 -21.18
CA LEU A 52 -4.83 -3.98 -22.18
C LEU A 52 -4.98 -3.21 -23.49
N SER A 53 -5.18 -1.89 -23.41
CA SER A 53 -5.26 -1.02 -24.59
C SER A 53 -3.98 -1.06 -25.40
N ARG A 54 -2.82 -1.05 -24.75
CA ARG A 54 -1.51 -1.10 -25.40
C ARG A 54 -1.14 -2.51 -25.87
N ASP A 55 -1.37 -3.52 -25.04
CA ASP A 55 -0.92 -4.88 -25.33
C ASP A 55 -1.81 -5.57 -26.39
N LEU A 56 -3.04 -5.06 -26.63
CA LEU A 56 -4.01 -5.60 -27.59
C LEU A 56 -4.37 -4.60 -28.71
N ASP A 57 -3.73 -3.43 -28.76
CA ASP A 57 -4.02 -2.34 -29.71
C ASP A 57 -5.53 -2.03 -29.82
N LEU A 58 -6.18 -1.83 -28.66
CA LEU A 58 -7.63 -1.62 -28.62
C LEU A 58 -8.03 -0.32 -29.31
N ASP A 59 -9.06 -0.41 -30.17
CA ASP A 59 -9.71 0.77 -30.72
C ASP A 59 -10.55 1.51 -29.65
N ALA A 60 -11.06 2.70 -30.00
CA ALA A 60 -11.82 3.54 -29.07
C ALA A 60 -13.07 2.83 -28.51
N SER A 61 -13.77 2.06 -29.34
CA SER A 61 -14.99 1.34 -28.95
C SER A 61 -14.68 0.16 -28.04
N GLN A 62 -13.59 -0.57 -28.31
CA GLN A 62 -13.12 -1.68 -27.50
C GLN A 62 -12.62 -1.20 -26.14
N ARG A 63 -11.88 -0.09 -26.12
CA ARG A 63 -11.41 0.53 -24.89
C ARG A 63 -12.55 0.93 -23.97
N GLU A 64 -13.59 1.59 -24.51
CA GLU A 64 -14.76 1.98 -23.72
C GLU A 64 -15.47 0.77 -23.10
N ARG A 65 -15.59 -0.33 -23.86
CA ARG A 65 -16.13 -1.60 -23.35
C ARG A 65 -15.28 -2.17 -22.21
N VAL A 66 -13.96 -2.21 -22.37
CA VAL A 66 -13.04 -2.70 -21.33
C VAL A 66 -13.09 -1.82 -20.08
N GLU A 67 -13.18 -0.51 -20.22
CA GLU A 67 -13.37 0.44 -19.12
C GLU A 67 -14.66 0.15 -18.35
N SER A 68 -15.77 -0.04 -19.07
CA SER A 68 -17.08 -0.37 -18.48
C SER A 68 -17.06 -1.70 -17.72
N ILE A 69 -16.50 -2.76 -18.32
CA ILE A 69 -16.38 -4.08 -17.70
C ILE A 69 -15.53 -3.97 -16.42
N THR A 70 -14.38 -3.33 -16.52
CA THR A 70 -13.46 -3.20 -15.39
C THR A 70 -14.09 -2.42 -14.23
N ARG A 71 -14.84 -1.34 -14.53
CA ARG A 71 -15.58 -0.58 -13.52
C ARG A 71 -16.64 -1.44 -12.82
N ARG A 72 -17.49 -2.13 -13.58
CA ARG A 72 -18.50 -3.04 -13.02
C ARG A 72 -17.87 -4.12 -12.13
N THR A 73 -16.79 -4.75 -12.59
CA THR A 73 -16.08 -5.77 -11.79
C THR A 73 -15.51 -5.17 -10.50
N GLN A 74 -15.01 -3.94 -10.52
CA GLN A 74 -14.56 -3.27 -9.29
C GLN A 74 -15.69 -3.02 -8.30
N GLU A 75 -16.87 -2.63 -8.78
CA GLU A 75 -18.05 -2.42 -7.95
C GLU A 75 -18.52 -3.75 -7.31
N GLU A 76 -18.60 -4.83 -8.09
CA GLU A 76 -18.92 -6.17 -7.60
C GLU A 76 -17.92 -6.64 -6.53
N MET A 77 -16.62 -6.44 -6.77
CA MET A 77 -15.58 -6.79 -5.80
C MET A 77 -15.66 -5.93 -4.52
N ARG A 78 -16.04 -4.65 -4.63
CA ARG A 78 -16.27 -3.78 -3.46
C ARG A 78 -17.44 -4.29 -2.63
N GLU A 79 -18.50 -4.72 -3.30
CA GLU A 79 -19.69 -5.26 -2.64
C GLU A 79 -19.36 -6.53 -1.85
N VAL A 80 -18.69 -7.49 -2.49
CA VAL A 80 -18.23 -8.72 -1.83
C VAL A 80 -17.35 -8.42 -0.61
N ARG A 81 -16.40 -7.48 -0.76
CA ARG A 81 -15.54 -7.06 0.36
C ARG A 81 -16.36 -6.42 1.49
N ARG A 82 -17.37 -5.60 1.16
CA ARG A 82 -18.24 -4.95 2.15
C ARG A 82 -19.02 -5.98 2.96
N GLN A 83 -19.54 -7.02 2.30
CA GLN A 83 -20.29 -8.10 2.93
C GLN A 83 -19.40 -8.99 3.80
N LEU A 84 -18.17 -9.28 3.37
CA LEU A 84 -17.23 -10.13 4.13
C LEU A 84 -16.50 -9.38 5.25
N ARG A 85 -16.42 -8.05 5.19
CA ARG A 85 -15.67 -7.22 6.16
C ARG A 85 -16.03 -7.52 7.63
N PRO A 86 -17.30 -7.64 8.04
CA PRO A 86 -17.65 -7.93 9.43
C PRO A 86 -17.11 -9.28 9.90
N ARG A 87 -17.28 -10.32 9.07
CA ARG A 87 -16.80 -11.68 9.36
C ARG A 87 -15.28 -11.73 9.48
N VAL A 88 -14.57 -10.99 8.63
CA VAL A 88 -13.11 -10.87 8.74
C VAL A 88 -12.69 -10.17 10.04
N GLU A 89 -13.36 -9.08 10.41
CA GLU A 89 -13.04 -8.38 11.66
C GLU A 89 -13.31 -9.27 12.89
N GLU A 90 -14.39 -10.06 12.87
CA GLU A 90 -14.70 -11.03 13.92
C GLU A 90 -13.60 -12.09 14.07
N ILE A 91 -13.14 -12.70 12.97
CA ILE A 91 -12.04 -13.68 12.98
C ILE A 91 -10.76 -13.06 13.56
N LEU A 92 -10.45 -11.83 13.14
CA LEU A 92 -9.28 -11.11 13.63
C LEU A 92 -9.39 -10.77 15.11
N GLU A 93 -10.57 -10.38 15.58
CA GLU A 93 -10.81 -10.04 16.99
C GLU A 93 -10.72 -11.28 17.88
N LYS A 94 -11.26 -12.41 17.42
CA LYS A 94 -11.10 -13.70 18.09
C LYS A 94 -9.63 -14.07 18.23
N GLY A 95 -8.87 -14.01 17.14
CA GLY A 95 -7.43 -14.28 17.18
C GLY A 95 -6.65 -13.33 18.09
N ARG A 96 -7.00 -12.04 18.13
CA ARG A 96 -6.40 -11.08 19.08
C ARG A 96 -6.66 -11.47 20.54
N SER A 97 -7.89 -11.87 20.85
CA SER A 97 -8.28 -12.31 22.20
C SER A 97 -7.53 -13.56 22.63
N GLU A 98 -7.40 -14.55 21.74
CA GLU A 98 -6.65 -15.78 22.00
C GLU A 98 -5.17 -15.51 22.22
N ILE A 99 -4.55 -14.66 21.39
CA ILE A 99 -3.15 -14.25 21.58
C ILE A 99 -2.98 -13.54 22.91
N ARG A 100 -3.86 -12.57 23.23
CA ARG A 100 -3.80 -11.81 24.49
C ARG A 100 -3.87 -12.73 25.72
N ALA A 101 -4.74 -13.73 25.69
CA ALA A 101 -4.90 -14.69 26.79
C ALA A 101 -3.62 -15.51 27.06
N GLY A 102 -2.80 -15.76 26.03
CA GLY A 102 -1.52 -16.46 26.16
C GLY A 102 -0.35 -15.58 26.61
N LEU A 103 -0.54 -14.26 26.73
CA LEU A 103 0.51 -13.33 27.12
C LEU A 103 0.53 -13.09 28.63
N ARG A 104 1.74 -12.90 29.17
CA ARG A 104 1.91 -12.47 30.56
C ARG A 104 1.36 -11.05 30.76
N PRO A 105 0.95 -10.67 32.00
CA PRO A 105 0.39 -9.35 32.27
C PRO A 105 1.27 -8.18 31.80
N ASP A 106 2.59 -8.29 31.91
CA ASP A 106 3.55 -7.27 31.46
C ASP A 106 3.57 -7.10 29.93
N GLN A 107 3.23 -8.15 29.18
CA GLN A 107 3.24 -8.15 27.71
C GLN A 107 1.90 -7.69 27.11
N GLN A 108 0.81 -7.82 27.86
CA GLN A 108 -0.55 -7.49 27.41
C GLN A 108 -0.71 -6.00 27.06
N ALA A 109 -0.14 -5.11 27.88
CA ALA A 109 -0.17 -3.67 27.62
C ALA A 109 0.51 -3.32 26.29
N ARG A 110 1.69 -3.89 26.04
CA ARG A 110 2.42 -3.69 24.78
C ARG A 110 1.67 -4.26 23.58
N PHE A 111 0.99 -5.39 23.75
CA PHE A 111 0.18 -5.99 22.70
C PHE A 111 -1.02 -5.10 22.32
N ASP A 112 -1.70 -4.51 23.31
CA ASP A 112 -2.83 -3.59 23.04
C ASP A 112 -2.41 -2.36 22.25
N GLU A 113 -1.25 -1.77 22.57
CA GLU A 113 -0.69 -0.66 21.80
C GLU A 113 -0.47 -1.05 20.33
N ILE A 114 0.13 -2.21 20.08
CA ILE A 114 0.39 -2.72 18.71
C ILE A 114 -0.93 -2.91 17.96
N VAL A 115 -1.95 -3.44 18.62
CA VAL A 115 -3.29 -3.64 18.04
C VAL A 115 -3.95 -2.28 17.72
N ALA A 116 -3.88 -1.33 18.64
CA ALA A 116 -4.45 0.01 18.49
C ALA A 116 -3.80 0.78 17.32
N GLU A 117 -2.46 0.76 17.21
CA GLU A 117 -1.73 1.37 16.09
C GLU A 117 -2.16 0.80 14.75
N ARG A 118 -2.30 -0.53 14.66
CA ARG A 118 -2.73 -1.20 13.42
C ARG A 118 -4.17 -0.87 13.06
N ARG A 119 -5.06 -0.72 14.04
CA ARG A 119 -6.46 -0.35 13.82
C ARG A 119 -6.58 1.09 13.30
N HIS A 120 -5.77 2.01 13.85
CA HIS A 120 -5.71 3.39 13.38
C HIS A 120 -5.26 3.46 11.91
N ARG A 121 -4.22 2.72 11.52
CA ARG A 121 -3.75 2.67 10.12
C ARG A 121 -4.73 2.05 9.11
N ARG A 122 -5.74 1.30 9.56
CA ARG A 122 -6.74 0.66 8.69
C ARG A 122 -8.02 1.48 8.51
N ARG A 123 -8.27 2.47 9.38
CA ARG A 123 -9.47 3.33 9.33
C ARG A 123 -9.29 4.57 8.43
N TRP A 124 -8.06 4.84 8.00
CA TRP A 124 -7.67 5.88 7.03
C TRP A 124 -7.12 5.22 5.75
#